data_AF-A0A167D4T6-F1
#
_entry.id   AF-A0A167D4T6-F1
#
_cell.length_a   1.000
_cell.length_b   1.000
_cell.length_c   1.000
_cell.angle_alpha   90.00
_cell.angle_beta   90.00
_cell.angle_gamma   90.00
#
_symmetry.space_group_name_H-M   'P 1'
#
loop_
_entity.id
_entity.type
_entity.pdbx_description
1 polymer ?
#
loop_
_entity_poly.entity_id
_entity_poly.type
_entity_poly.pdbx_seq_one_letter_code
_entity_poly.pdbx_strand_id
1 'polypeptide(L)'
;MNYWVFAAGILALLTAMIHIIAGQLDPIRPFLKSKLDKVVKATLLACWHMISLLLLVSAAFLIFAGWQMQPDLQLFVQVVASLYIGFSIIFITVGGYFFKFQAMLKLPQWTLLLPVGCLAFYGVY
;
A
#
# COMPACT_ATOMS: atom_id res chain seq x y z
N MET A 1 22.92 -8.22 -2.63
CA MET A 1 21.67 -7.88 -1.94
C MET A 1 21.54 -6.37 -1.85
N ASN A 2 20.40 -5.84 -2.27
CA ASN A 2 20.07 -4.43 -2.16
C ASN A 2 19.27 -4.20 -0.87
N TYR A 3 19.94 -3.70 0.17
CA TYR A 3 19.34 -3.55 1.49
C TYR A 3 18.15 -2.59 1.52
N TRP A 4 18.15 -1.55 0.68
CA TRP A 4 17.08 -0.57 0.60
C TRP A 4 15.81 -1.17 0.00
N VAL A 5 15.92 -1.86 -1.14
CA VAL A 5 14.79 -2.55 -1.78
C VAL A 5 14.29 -3.70 -0.90
N PHE A 6 15.19 -4.44 -0.25
CA PHE A 6 14.82 -5.51 0.67
C PHE A 6 14.03 -4.97 1.88
N ALA A 7 14.52 -3.89 2.52
CA ALA A 7 13.83 -3.23 3.62
C ALA A 7 12.46 -2.68 3.18
N ALA A 8 12.37 -2.11 1.98
CA ALA A 8 11.10 -1.69 1.38
C ALA A 8 10.12 -2.87 1.25
N GLY A 9 10.61 -4.04 0.84
CA GLY A 9 9.80 -5.26 0.75
C GLY A 9 9.29 -5.77 2.10
N ILE A 10 10.11 -5.74 3.15
CA ILE A 10 9.67 -6.10 4.51
C ILE A 10 8.62 -5.12 5.02
N LEU A 11 8.84 -3.82 4.82
CA LEU A 11 7.86 -2.80 5.20
C LEU A 11 6.56 -2.91 4.39
N ALA A 12 6.65 -3.24 3.10
CA ALA A 12 5.51 -3.52 2.24
C ALA A 12 4.70 -4.73 2.74
N LEU A 13 5.38 -5.79 3.19
CA LEU A 13 4.72 -6.98 3.76
C LEU A 13 3.98 -6.62 5.05
N LEU A 14 4.62 -5.88 5.96
CA LEU A 14 3.97 -5.38 7.17
C LEU A 14 2.74 -4.53 6.82
N THR A 15 2.87 -3.64 5.84
CA THR A 15 1.78 -2.80 5.36
C THR A 15 0.62 -3.64 4.80
N ALA A 16 0.92 -4.67 4.01
CA ALA A 16 -0.08 -5.60 3.47
C ALA A 16 -0.80 -6.38 4.58
N MET A 17 -0.07 -6.84 5.61
CA MET A 17 -0.66 -7.53 6.76
C MET A 17 -1.57 -6.60 7.57
N ILE A 18 -1.14 -5.38 7.86
CA ILE A 18 -1.96 -4.38 8.55
C ILE A 18 -3.21 -4.06 7.73
N HIS A 19 -3.06 -3.86 6.42
CA HIS A 19 -4.18 -3.65 5.51
C HIS A 19 -5.18 -4.80 5.61
N ILE A 20 -4.75 -6.05 5.42
CA ILE A 20 -5.64 -7.21 5.41
C ILE A 20 -6.29 -7.43 6.79
N ILE A 21 -5.55 -7.30 7.88
CA ILE A 21 -6.05 -7.65 9.22
C ILE A 21 -6.77 -6.46 9.85
N ALA A 22 -6.05 -5.38 10.17
CA ALA A 22 -6.63 -4.21 10.83
C ALA A 22 -7.65 -3.50 9.92
N GLY A 23 -7.34 -3.44 8.62
CA GLY A 23 -8.28 -2.90 7.65
C GLY A 23 -9.55 -3.75 7.45
N GLN A 24 -9.49 -5.07 7.66
CA GLN A 24 -10.73 -5.86 7.69
C GLN A 24 -11.58 -5.51 8.92
N LEU A 25 -10.95 -5.33 10.08
CA LEU A 25 -11.62 -5.09 11.34
C LEU A 25 -12.27 -3.71 11.41
N ASP A 26 -11.52 -2.66 11.05
CA ASP A 26 -11.90 -1.28 11.36
C ASP A 26 -12.72 -0.62 10.24
N PRO A 27 -12.26 -0.53 8.97
CA PRO A 27 -13.07 0.04 7.91
C PRO A 27 -14.03 -0.96 7.25
N ILE A 28 -13.60 -2.18 6.91
CA ILE A 28 -14.40 -3.07 6.05
C ILE A 28 -15.61 -3.68 6.77
N ARG A 29 -15.44 -4.19 7.99
CA ARG A 29 -16.59 -4.76 8.74
C ARG A 29 -17.71 -3.74 8.97
N PRO A 30 -17.45 -2.49 9.43
CA PRO A 30 -18.48 -1.47 9.52
C PRO A 30 -19.06 -1.07 8.16
N PHE A 31 -18.22 -0.97 7.13
CA PHE A 31 -18.67 -0.69 5.76
C PHE A 31 -19.70 -1.73 5.26
N LEU A 32 -19.44 -3.02 5.46
CA LEU A 32 -20.37 -4.08 5.05
C LEU A 32 -21.68 -4.08 5.86
N LYS A 33 -21.65 -3.58 7.09
CA LYS A 33 -22.83 -3.39 7.96
C LYS A 33 -23.64 -2.12 7.65
N SER A 34 -23.14 -1.23 6.79
CA SER A 34 -23.83 0.02 6.41
C SER A 34 -25.17 -0.23 5.69
N LYS A 35 -25.95 0.82 5.44
CA LYS A 35 -27.22 0.73 4.70
C LYS A 35 -27.06 0.79 3.17
N LEU A 36 -25.83 0.73 2.65
CA LEU A 36 -25.56 0.76 1.21
C LEU A 36 -26.16 -0.44 0.49
N ASP A 37 -26.48 -0.23 -0.78
CA ASP A 37 -26.94 -1.29 -1.68
C ASP A 37 -25.91 -2.44 -1.79
N LYS A 38 -26.42 -3.66 -2.00
CA LYS A 38 -25.59 -4.87 -2.04
C LYS A 38 -24.56 -4.84 -3.18
N VAL A 39 -24.92 -4.28 -4.34
CA VAL A 39 -24.01 -4.19 -5.49
C VAL A 39 -22.85 -3.26 -5.15
N VAL A 40 -23.13 -2.08 -4.59
CA VAL A 40 -22.10 -1.11 -4.17
C VAL A 40 -21.14 -1.73 -3.15
N LYS A 41 -21.68 -2.46 -2.16
CA LYS A 41 -20.85 -3.18 -1.18
C LYS A 41 -19.96 -4.24 -1.83
N ALA A 42 -20.52 -5.05 -2.72
CA ALA A 42 -19.79 -6.11 -3.39
C ALA A 42 -18.65 -5.53 -4.26
N THR A 43 -18.91 -4.46 -5.01
CA THR A 43 -17.90 -3.80 -5.84
C THR A 43 -16.76 -3.25 -5.00
N LEU A 44 -17.04 -2.51 -3.93
CA LEU A 44 -15.99 -1.94 -3.08
C LEU A 44 -15.22 -3.01 -2.30
N LEU A 45 -15.88 -4.11 -1.88
CA LEU A 45 -15.20 -5.25 -1.28
C LEU A 45 -14.30 -5.97 -2.29
N ALA A 46 -14.69 -6.06 -3.56
CA ALA A 46 -13.81 -6.58 -4.61
C ALA A 46 -12.58 -5.69 -4.80
N CYS A 47 -12.76 -4.36 -4.87
CA CYS A 47 -11.64 -3.41 -4.95
C CYS A 47 -10.69 -3.55 -3.74
N TRP A 48 -11.24 -3.75 -2.53
CA TRP A 48 -10.46 -4.02 -1.32
C TRP A 48 -9.55 -5.25 -1.48
N HIS A 49 -10.10 -6.37 -1.95
CA HIS A 49 -9.32 -7.60 -2.18
C HIS A 49 -8.29 -7.45 -3.31
N MET A 50 -8.59 -6.69 -4.36
CA MET A 50 -7.62 -6.39 -5.42
C MET A 50 -6.42 -5.62 -4.87
N ILE A 51 -6.64 -4.61 -4.02
CA ILE A 51 -5.55 -3.88 -3.36
C ILE A 51 -4.79 -4.79 -2.38
N SER A 52 -5.49 -5.63 -1.60
CA SER A 52 -4.83 -6.61 -0.72
C SER A 52 -3.86 -7.51 -1.49
N LEU A 53 -4.30 -8.04 -2.63
CA LEU A 53 -3.45 -8.88 -3.49
C LEU A 53 -2.28 -8.09 -4.06
N LEU A 54 -2.52 -6.88 -4.57
CA LEU A 54 -1.48 -6.02 -5.13
C LEU A 54 -0.39 -5.70 -4.10
N LEU A 55 -0.77 -5.36 -2.87
CA LEU A 55 0.19 -5.08 -1.79
C LEU A 55 1.02 -6.32 -1.43
N LEU A 56 0.39 -7.50 -1.35
CA LEU A 56 1.09 -8.74 -1.01
C LEU A 56 2.06 -9.17 -2.12
N VAL A 57 1.64 -9.09 -3.38
CA VAL A 57 2.49 -9.41 -4.54
C VAL A 57 3.64 -8.41 -4.64
N SER A 58 3.38 -7.11 -4.43
CA SER A 58 4.42 -6.08 -4.43
C SER A 58 5.45 -6.33 -3.33
N ALA A 59 5.01 -6.72 -2.13
CA ALA A 59 5.91 -7.06 -1.03
C ALA A 59 6.79 -8.27 -1.36
N ALA A 60 6.20 -9.36 -1.86
CA ALA A 60 6.95 -10.54 -2.28
C ALA A 60 7.98 -10.21 -3.38
N PHE A 61 7.57 -9.39 -4.36
CA PHE A 61 8.43 -8.93 -5.44
C PHE A 61 9.60 -8.09 -4.91
N LEU A 62 9.36 -7.09 -4.05
CA LEU A 62 10.41 -6.24 -3.49
C LEU A 62 11.38 -7.02 -2.59
N ILE A 63 10.90 -8.00 -1.82
CA ILE A 63 11.75 -8.91 -1.04
C ILE A 63 12.66 -9.72 -1.97
N PHE A 64 12.10 -10.30 -3.03
CA PHE A 64 12.86 -11.07 -4.02
C PHE A 64 13.90 -10.20 -4.75
N ALA A 65 13.48 -9.05 -5.29
CA ALA A 65 14.36 -8.11 -5.98
C ALA A 65 15.44 -7.54 -5.05
N GLY A 66 15.10 -7.27 -3.78
CA GLY A 66 16.06 -6.86 -2.77
C GLY A 66 17.12 -7.93 -2.50
N TRP A 67 16.72 -9.20 -2.41
CA TRP A 67 17.64 -10.32 -2.18
C TRP A 67 18.60 -10.52 -3.36
N GLN A 68 18.07 -10.58 -4.58
CA GLN A 68 18.82 -10.88 -5.81
C GLN A 68 18.65 -9.78 -6.87
N MET A 69 19.05 -8.56 -6.55
CA MET A 69 18.88 -7.43 -7.46
C MET A 69 19.64 -7.65 -8.78
N GLN A 70 18.89 -7.65 -9.88
CA GLN A 70 19.42 -7.71 -11.25
C GLN A 70 19.05 -6.41 -11.99
N PRO A 71 19.84 -5.96 -12.98
CA PRO A 71 19.54 -4.77 -13.78
C PRO A 71 18.13 -4.79 -14.38
N ASP A 72 17.70 -5.96 -14.88
CA ASP A 72 16.39 -6.13 -15.52
C ASP A 72 15.20 -5.94 -14.57
N LEU A 73 15.42 -5.99 -13.25
CA LEU A 73 14.39 -5.78 -12.23
C LEU A 73 14.25 -4.30 -11.83
N GLN A 74 15.20 -3.43 -12.17
CA GLN A 74 15.22 -2.03 -11.72
C GLN A 74 13.96 -1.28 -12.16
N LEU A 75 13.55 -1.41 -13.42
CA LEU A 75 12.35 -0.76 -13.93
C LEU A 75 11.10 -1.21 -13.17
N PHE A 76 10.98 -2.50 -12.88
CA PHE A 76 9.84 -3.02 -12.12
C PHE A 76 9.83 -2.53 -10.68
N VAL A 77 10.99 -2.43 -10.02
CA VAL A 77 11.11 -1.81 -8.69
C VAL A 77 10.69 -0.34 -8.73
N GLN A 78 11.07 0.43 -9.76
CA GLN A 78 10.64 1.81 -9.94
C GLN A 78 9.13 1.94 -10.14
N VAL A 79 8.52 1.03 -10.92
CA VAL A 79 7.06 0.99 -11.11
C VAL A 79 6.35 0.72 -9.79
N VAL A 80 6.79 -0.30 -9.02
CA VAL A 80 6.20 -0.61 -7.71
C VAL A 80 6.40 0.55 -6.74
N ALA A 81 7.59 1.15 -6.68
CA ALA A 81 7.87 2.31 -5.86
C ALA A 81 6.93 3.50 -6.19
N SER A 82 6.71 3.75 -7.48
CA SER A 82 5.80 4.79 -7.97
C SER A 82 4.35 4.52 -7.57
N LEU A 83 3.90 3.26 -7.58
CA LEU A 83 2.58 2.88 -7.08
C LEU A 83 2.41 3.22 -5.61
N TYR A 84 3.38 2.88 -4.76
CA TYR A 84 3.33 3.18 -3.32
C TYR A 84 3.33 4.69 -3.02
N ILE A 85 4.12 5.47 -3.77
CA ILE A 85 4.09 6.94 -3.70
C ILE A 85 2.71 7.45 -4.14
N GLY A 86 2.17 6.93 -5.26
CA GLY A 86 0.83 7.26 -5.74
C GLY A 86 -0.27 6.95 -4.72
N PHE A 87 -0.23 5.79 -4.08
CA PHE A 87 -1.18 5.42 -3.02
C PHE A 87 -1.08 6.36 -1.82
N SER A 88 0.13 6.73 -1.42
CA SER A 88 0.34 7.73 -0.36
C SER A 88 -0.31 9.07 -0.71
N ILE A 89 -0.08 9.57 -1.94
CA ILE A 89 -0.70 10.81 -2.43
C ILE A 89 -2.23 10.71 -2.40
N ILE A 90 -2.80 9.58 -2.81
CA ILE A 90 -4.26 9.35 -2.75
C ILE A 90 -4.77 9.47 -1.30
N PHE A 91 -4.12 8.83 -0.33
CA PHE A 91 -4.55 8.92 1.08
C PHE A 91 -4.40 10.33 1.65
N ILE A 92 -3.32 11.05 1.30
CA ILE A 92 -3.12 12.44 1.73
C ILE A 92 -4.20 13.35 1.14
N THR A 93 -4.50 13.22 -0.16
CA THR A 93 -5.48 14.07 -0.86
C THR A 93 -6.91 13.78 -0.43
N VAL A 94 -7.32 12.50 -0.40
CA VAL A 94 -8.65 12.09 0.08
C VAL A 94 -8.82 12.43 1.56
N GLY A 95 -7.81 12.16 2.39
CA GLY A 95 -7.84 12.54 3.79
C GLY A 95 -7.96 14.05 3.97
N GLY A 96 -7.16 14.84 3.23
CA GLY A 96 -7.21 16.29 3.26
C GLY A 96 -8.58 16.83 2.87
N TYR A 97 -9.23 16.23 1.87
CA TYR A 97 -10.58 16.59 1.45
C TYR A 97 -11.63 16.35 2.56
N PHE A 98 -11.62 15.18 3.22
CA PHE A 98 -12.62 14.85 4.24
C PHE A 98 -12.32 15.40 5.64
N PHE A 99 -11.03 15.55 6.00
CA PHE A 99 -10.60 15.80 7.38
C PHE A 99 -9.66 17.01 7.54
N LYS A 100 -9.34 17.74 6.46
CA LYS A 100 -8.42 18.89 6.47
C LYS A 100 -7.10 18.54 7.17
N PHE A 101 -6.62 19.35 8.11
CA PHE A 101 -5.39 19.09 8.85
C PHE A 101 -5.45 17.82 9.74
N GLN A 102 -6.64 17.34 10.11
CA GLN A 102 -6.77 16.09 10.88
C GLN A 102 -6.58 14.84 10.02
N ALA A 103 -6.47 14.99 8.69
CA ALA A 103 -6.23 13.90 7.75
C ALA A 103 -5.03 13.04 8.13
N MET A 104 -3.94 13.69 8.55
CA MET A 104 -2.68 13.02 8.88
C MET A 104 -2.82 12.04 10.05
N LEU A 105 -3.83 12.23 10.90
CA LEU A 105 -4.13 11.38 12.05
C LEU A 105 -5.27 10.39 11.78
N LYS A 106 -6.32 10.82 11.04
CA LYS A 106 -7.51 10.00 10.78
C LYS A 106 -7.33 8.97 9.67
N LEU A 107 -6.45 9.26 8.70
CA LEU A 107 -6.08 8.34 7.63
C LEU A 107 -4.54 8.21 7.59
N PRO A 108 -3.94 7.51 8.57
CA PRO A 108 -2.48 7.44 8.70
C PRO A 108 -1.81 6.50 7.69
N GLN A 109 -2.52 5.93 6.71
CA GLN A 109 -1.97 4.93 5.79
C GLN A 109 -0.75 5.44 5.00
N TRP A 110 -0.71 6.74 4.69
CA TRP A 110 0.42 7.38 4.00
C TRP A 110 1.76 7.18 4.74
N THR A 111 1.72 7.06 6.07
CA THR A 111 2.92 6.90 6.93
C THR A 111 3.69 5.61 6.66
N LEU A 112 3.02 4.55 6.19
CA LEU A 112 3.67 3.29 5.81
C LEU A 112 3.86 3.18 4.30
N LEU A 113 2.91 3.70 3.52
CA LEU A 113 2.98 3.65 2.05
C LEU A 113 4.12 4.49 1.48
N LEU A 114 4.29 5.73 1.98
CA LEU A 114 5.33 6.63 1.46
C LEU A 114 6.74 6.09 1.70
N PRO A 115 7.12 5.61 2.91
CA PRO A 115 8.46 5.10 3.12
C PRO A 115 8.77 3.85 2.29
N VAL A 116 7.80 2.96 2.02
CA VAL A 116 8.03 1.83 1.09
C VAL A 116 8.45 2.36 -0.28
N GLY A 117 7.68 3.31 -0.83
CA GLY A 117 7.97 3.92 -2.12
C GLY A 117 9.34 4.60 -2.12
N CYS A 118 9.64 5.44 -1.13
CA CYS A 118 10.91 6.15 -1.03
C CYS A 118 12.11 5.21 -0.89
N LEU A 119 12.02 4.16 -0.07
CA LEU A 119 13.10 3.19 0.11
C LEU A 119 13.35 2.39 -1.18
N ALA A 120 12.29 1.93 -1.83
CA ALA A 120 12.39 1.19 -3.08
C ALA A 120 12.98 2.06 -4.21
N PHE A 121 12.55 3.33 -4.31
CA PHE A 121 13.08 4.29 -5.27
C PHE A 121 14.55 4.61 -4.97
N TYR A 122 14.90 4.89 -3.71
CA TYR A 122 16.30 5.16 -3.33
C TYR A 122 17.22 3.98 -3.60
N GLY A 123 16.74 2.74 -3.40
CA GLY A 123 17.55 1.56 -3.64
C GLY A 123 17.91 1.30 -5.11
N VAL A 124 17.24 1.92 -6.08
CA VAL A 124 17.55 1.73 -7.52
C VAL A 124 18.43 2.84 -8.11
N TYR A 125 18.81 3.85 -7.33
CA TYR A 125 19.83 4.85 -7.68
C TYR A 125 21.11 4.60 -6.90
#